data_AF-A0A3C2CGG2-F1
#
_entry.id   AF-A0A3C2CGG2-F1
#
_cell.length_a   1.000
_cell.length_b   1.000
_cell.length_c   1.000
_cell.angle_alpha   90.00
_cell.angle_beta   90.00
_cell.angle_gamma   90.00
#
_symmetry.space_group_name_H-M   'P 1'
#
loop_
_entity.id
_entity.type
_entity.pdbx_description
1 polymer ?
#
loop_
_entity_poly.entity_id
_entity_poly.type
_entity_poly.pdbx_seq_one_letter_code
_entity_poly.pdbx_strand_id
1 'polypeptide(L)'
;MGNKRMVLPSKIKMRNLVQYRNLTDEEFDDKYGKIVLNVSPSMEFEKRIIKKLSEFEKDYDLNDLKINDMDTLRALVQAQISLEDYEQVLYKERSKEVSLDNIVMIDKIQKVMSDLRSDISSFQNDLKITRKFRKSDQETSVISFIESLKAKAKKFQESRNMWIFCSECHMLISTVWALYPSESKNKLRFVCNRPTETGVCGHVETVTTKELFENGGSNHPELMAEGLK
;
A
#
# COMPACT_ATOMS: atom_id res chain seq x y z
N MET A 1 21.14 -37.29 41.81
CA MET A 1 21.88 -36.08 41.37
C MET A 1 20.95 -34.88 41.54
N GLY A 2 21.35 -33.87 42.33
CA GLY A 2 20.45 -32.80 42.79
C GLY A 2 20.08 -31.79 41.71
N ASN A 3 18.79 -31.45 41.62
CA ASN A 3 18.27 -30.36 40.81
C ASN A 3 18.77 -29.01 41.34
N LYS A 4 19.89 -28.50 40.79
CA LYS A 4 20.30 -27.10 41.00
C LYS A 4 19.28 -26.20 40.30
N ARG A 5 18.38 -25.58 41.07
CA ARG A 5 17.57 -24.44 40.58
C ARG A 5 18.53 -23.33 40.18
N MET A 6 18.57 -22.99 38.88
CA MET A 6 19.23 -21.78 38.40
C MET A 6 18.46 -20.57 38.96
N VAL A 7 18.98 -19.97 40.02
CA VAL A 7 18.47 -18.68 40.51
C VAL A 7 19.06 -17.59 39.63
N LEU A 8 18.24 -16.94 38.81
CA LEU A 8 18.67 -15.83 37.97
C LEU A 8 19.22 -14.69 38.85
N PRO A 9 20.40 -14.12 38.55
CA PRO A 9 20.95 -13.01 39.33
C PRO A 9 20.07 -11.77 39.19
N SER A 10 19.72 -11.14 40.32
CA SER A 10 18.97 -9.87 40.34
C SER A 10 19.70 -8.76 39.57
N LYS A 11 18.98 -7.97 38.75
CA LYS A 11 19.50 -6.87 37.90
C LYS A 11 20.50 -5.96 38.64
N ILE A 12 20.19 -5.62 39.90
CA ILE A 12 21.02 -4.76 40.77
C ILE A 12 22.40 -5.37 41.05
N LYS A 13 22.47 -6.68 41.30
CA LYS A 13 23.74 -7.39 41.55
C LYS A 13 24.60 -7.48 40.30
N MET A 14 23.99 -7.60 39.11
CA MET A 14 24.74 -7.57 37.85
C MET A 14 25.27 -6.17 37.54
N ARG A 15 24.49 -5.10 37.76
CA ARG A 15 24.94 -3.72 37.51
C ARG A 15 26.20 -3.35 38.29
N ASN A 16 26.33 -3.89 39.49
CA ASN A 16 27.46 -3.63 40.39
C ASN A 16 28.75 -4.42 40.04
N LEU A 17 28.73 -5.28 39.01
CA LEU A 17 29.94 -5.99 38.58
C LEU A 17 30.90 -5.01 37.89
N VAL A 18 32.20 -5.20 38.14
CA VAL A 18 33.28 -4.33 37.61
C VAL A 18 33.18 -4.15 36.09
N GLN A 19 32.78 -5.21 35.38
CA GLN A 19 32.63 -5.23 33.92
C GLN A 19 31.49 -4.37 33.36
N TYR A 20 30.54 -3.92 34.18
CA TYR A 20 29.38 -3.13 33.76
C TYR A 20 29.32 -1.74 34.40
N ARG A 21 30.33 -1.38 35.21
CA ARG A 21 30.35 -0.15 36.01
C ARG A 21 30.47 1.13 35.16
N ASN A 22 31.06 1.01 33.97
CA ASN A 22 31.33 2.14 33.06
C ASN A 22 30.32 2.26 31.91
N LEU A 23 29.32 1.38 31.85
CA LEU A 23 28.27 1.45 30.83
C LEU A 23 27.19 2.45 31.26
N THR A 24 26.62 3.17 30.31
CA THR A 24 25.39 3.93 30.55
C THR A 24 24.23 3.00 30.91
N ASP A 25 23.16 3.53 31.52
CA ASP A 25 22.01 2.70 31.91
C ASP A 25 21.34 2.05 30.69
N GLU A 26 21.31 2.73 29.53
CA GLU A 26 20.80 2.19 28.27
C GLU A 26 21.67 1.04 27.72
N GLU A 27 22.99 1.20 27.71
CA GLU A 27 23.92 0.15 27.26
C GLU A 27 23.95 -1.06 28.19
N PHE A 28 23.76 -0.83 29.49
CA PHE A 28 23.62 -1.90 30.46
C PHE A 28 22.32 -2.67 30.26
N ASP A 29 21.20 -1.97 30.03
CA ASP A 29 19.91 -2.62 29.82
C ASP A 29 19.87 -3.43 28.52
N ASP A 30 20.52 -2.96 27.45
CA ASP A 30 20.70 -3.74 26.21
C ASP A 30 21.53 -5.01 26.44
N LYS A 31 22.66 -4.92 27.17
CA LYS A 31 23.49 -6.10 27.50
C LYS A 31 22.81 -7.05 28.50
N TYR A 32 22.10 -6.52 29.49
CA TYR A 32 21.36 -7.31 30.46
C TYR A 32 20.18 -8.05 29.80
N GLY A 33 19.47 -7.38 28.89
CA GLY A 33 18.46 -8.00 28.02
C GLY A 33 19.05 -9.17 27.23
N LYS A 34 20.20 -8.97 26.59
CA LYS A 34 20.90 -10.03 25.85
C LYS A 34 21.28 -11.23 26.71
N ILE A 35 21.72 -11.00 27.96
CA ILE A 35 22.21 -12.07 28.87
C ILE A 35 21.08 -12.81 29.59
N VAL A 36 20.02 -12.11 30.02
CA VAL A 36 18.96 -12.70 30.87
C VAL A 36 17.80 -13.24 30.04
N LEU A 37 17.47 -12.59 28.93
CA LEU A 37 16.30 -12.95 28.13
C LEU A 37 16.66 -13.72 26.85
N ASN A 38 17.94 -13.99 26.58
CA ASN A 38 18.36 -14.70 25.37
C ASN A 38 17.68 -14.06 24.12
N VAL A 39 17.67 -12.71 24.04
CA VAL A 39 16.81 -11.91 23.14
C VAL A 39 17.32 -11.88 21.70
N SER A 40 18.58 -12.23 21.47
CA SER A 40 19.20 -12.23 20.14
C SER A 40 18.42 -13.03 19.07
N PRO A 41 17.91 -14.25 19.35
CA PRO A 41 17.05 -14.99 18.42
C PRO A 41 15.72 -14.28 18.15
N SER A 42 15.16 -13.55 19.12
CA SER A 42 13.85 -12.90 18.97
C SER A 42 13.87 -11.71 18.00
N MET A 43 14.94 -10.92 17.99
CA MET A 43 15.05 -9.78 17.06
C MET A 43 15.32 -10.23 15.62
N GLU A 44 16.11 -11.28 15.42
CA GLU A 44 16.32 -11.84 14.08
C GLU A 44 15.04 -12.51 13.54
N PHE A 45 14.33 -13.22 14.41
CA PHE A 45 13.02 -13.80 14.08
C PHE A 45 11.99 -12.72 13.74
N GLU A 46 11.94 -11.63 14.52
CA GLU A 46 11.05 -10.50 14.26
C GLU A 46 11.38 -9.81 12.93
N LYS A 47 12.67 -9.64 12.60
CA LYS A 47 13.07 -9.12 11.29
C LYS A 47 12.62 -10.02 10.15
N ARG A 48 12.68 -11.34 10.31
CA ARG A 48 12.17 -12.30 9.31
C ARG A 48 10.65 -12.19 9.17
N ILE A 49 9.92 -12.02 10.27
CA ILE A 49 8.47 -11.78 10.26
C ILE A 49 8.16 -10.51 9.46
N ILE A 50 8.79 -9.39 9.79
CA ILE A 50 8.56 -8.10 9.12
C ILE A 50 8.86 -8.21 7.63
N LYS A 51 9.97 -8.87 7.27
CA LYS A 51 10.33 -9.10 5.86
C LYS A 51 9.26 -9.90 5.12
N LYS A 52 8.82 -11.03 5.67
CA LYS A 52 7.75 -11.85 5.08
C LYS A 52 6.43 -11.08 5.00
N LEU A 53 6.05 -10.33 6.03
CA LEU A 53 4.85 -9.47 5.99
C LEU A 53 4.94 -8.43 4.88
N SER A 54 6.10 -7.82 4.64
CA SER A 54 6.31 -6.88 3.53
C SER A 54 6.21 -7.55 2.15
N GLU A 55 6.56 -8.83 2.04
CA GLU A 55 6.34 -9.63 0.82
C GLU A 55 4.83 -9.87 0.62
N PHE A 56 4.10 -10.21 1.68
CA PHE A 56 2.64 -10.31 1.64
C PHE A 56 1.97 -8.97 1.28
N GLU A 57 2.47 -7.83 1.74
CA GLU A 57 1.95 -6.50 1.38
C GLU A 57 2.11 -6.15 -0.10
N LYS A 58 3.16 -6.69 -0.74
CA LYS A 58 3.35 -6.54 -2.18
C LYS A 58 2.33 -7.34 -2.97
N ASP A 59 2.02 -8.55 -2.52
CA ASP A 59 1.16 -9.49 -3.25
C ASP A 59 -0.34 -9.31 -2.95
N TYR A 60 -0.66 -8.80 -1.75
CA TYR A 60 -2.03 -8.65 -1.23
C TYR A 60 -2.27 -7.21 -0.76
N ASP A 61 -3.50 -6.71 -0.90
CA ASP A 61 -3.86 -5.41 -0.32
C ASP A 61 -4.19 -5.57 1.16
N LEU A 62 -3.22 -5.27 2.02
CA LEU A 62 -3.33 -5.45 3.48
C LEU A 62 -3.98 -4.24 4.18
N ASN A 63 -4.26 -3.15 3.45
CA ASN A 63 -4.73 -1.89 4.05
C ASN A 63 -6.16 -1.97 4.59
N ASP A 64 -6.97 -2.92 4.11
CA ASP A 64 -8.37 -3.13 4.53
C ASP A 64 -8.53 -4.32 5.50
N LEU A 65 -7.41 -4.89 5.99
CA LEU A 65 -7.48 -5.98 6.96
C LEU A 65 -7.87 -5.46 8.33
N LYS A 66 -8.80 -6.17 8.97
CA LYS A 66 -9.12 -5.91 10.38
C LYS A 66 -7.93 -6.32 11.24
N ILE A 67 -7.83 -5.72 12.43
CA ILE A 67 -6.77 -6.02 13.41
C ILE A 67 -6.65 -7.53 13.66
N ASN A 68 -7.78 -8.23 13.81
CA ASN A 68 -7.80 -9.68 14.01
C ASN A 68 -7.22 -10.47 12.81
N ASP A 69 -7.44 -9.98 11.60
CA ASP A 69 -6.92 -10.62 10.39
C ASP A 69 -5.40 -10.35 10.26
N MET A 70 -4.93 -9.18 10.70
CA MET A 70 -3.50 -8.88 10.80
C MET A 70 -2.78 -9.76 11.81
N ASP A 71 -3.39 -10.04 12.96
CA ASP A 71 -2.85 -10.97 13.95
C ASP A 71 -2.79 -12.41 13.40
N THR A 72 -3.82 -12.81 12.65
CA THR A 72 -3.88 -14.12 11.99
C THR A 72 -2.82 -14.22 10.88
N LEU A 73 -2.59 -13.14 10.12
CA LEU A 73 -1.52 -13.07 9.11
C LEU A 73 -0.13 -13.17 9.75
N ARG A 74 0.06 -12.50 10.88
CA ARG A 74 1.31 -12.59 11.65
C ARG A 74 1.54 -14.02 12.17
N ALA A 75 0.49 -14.68 12.67
CA ALA A 75 0.55 -16.09 13.09
C ALA A 75 0.87 -17.03 11.91
N LEU A 76 0.27 -16.80 10.73
CA LEU A 76 0.59 -17.52 9.51
C LEU A 76 2.08 -17.38 9.14
N VAL A 77 2.60 -16.15 9.14
CA VAL A 77 4.01 -15.88 8.84
C VAL A 77 4.93 -16.56 9.85
N GLN A 78 4.59 -16.51 11.14
CA GLN A 78 5.34 -17.22 12.18
C GLN A 78 5.37 -18.72 11.93
N ALA A 79 4.23 -19.34 11.65
CA ALA A 79 4.14 -20.76 11.34
C ALA A 79 4.98 -21.16 10.11
N GLN A 80 4.98 -20.33 9.06
CA GLN A 80 5.82 -20.53 7.88
C GLN A 80 7.31 -20.48 8.21
N ILE A 81 7.75 -19.47 8.97
CA ILE A 81 9.16 -19.32 9.36
C ILE A 81 9.59 -20.50 10.24
N SER A 82 8.76 -20.91 11.20
CA SER A 82 9.04 -22.07 12.04
C SER A 82 9.12 -23.36 11.21
N LEU A 83 8.26 -23.53 10.20
CA LEU A 83 8.32 -24.67 9.30
C LEU A 83 9.65 -24.71 8.53
N GLU A 84 10.10 -23.59 7.97
CA GLU A 84 11.40 -23.46 7.31
C GLU A 84 12.57 -23.82 8.24
N ASP A 85 12.51 -23.37 9.50
CA ASP A 85 13.54 -23.64 10.50
C ASP A 85 13.59 -25.13 10.86
N TYR A 86 12.43 -25.76 11.04
CA TYR A 86 12.34 -27.21 11.28
C TYR A 86 12.82 -28.02 10.07
N GLU A 87 12.57 -27.57 8.84
CA GLU A 87 13.10 -28.21 7.63
C GLU A 87 14.62 -28.16 7.57
N GLN A 88 15.23 -27.02 7.94
CA GLN A 88 16.69 -26.91 8.04
C GLN A 88 17.27 -27.80 9.13
N VAL A 89 16.64 -27.87 10.31
CA VAL A 89 17.07 -28.76 11.39
C VAL A 89 16.94 -30.21 10.95
N LEU A 90 15.82 -30.60 10.34
CA LEU A 90 15.60 -31.95 9.82
C LEU A 90 16.66 -32.34 8.79
N TYR A 91 17.01 -31.42 7.88
CA TYR A 91 18.07 -31.65 6.90
C TYR A 91 19.43 -31.88 7.56
N LYS A 92 19.77 -31.07 8.58
CA LYS A 92 21.01 -31.23 9.37
C LYS A 92 21.04 -32.56 10.13
N GLU A 93 19.94 -32.94 10.78
CA GLU A 93 19.89 -34.21 11.54
C GLU A 93 19.95 -35.43 10.62
N ARG A 94 19.37 -35.36 9.41
CA ARG A 94 19.49 -36.43 8.41
C ARG A 94 20.90 -36.59 7.85
N SER A 95 21.72 -35.54 7.88
CA SER A 95 23.12 -35.59 7.41
C SER A 95 24.09 -36.22 8.42
N LYS A 96 23.65 -36.44 9.67
CA LYS A 96 24.44 -37.10 10.70
C LYS A 96 24.29 -38.62 10.61
N GLU A 97 25.21 -39.34 11.25
CA GLU A 97 25.09 -40.80 11.38
C GLU A 97 23.77 -41.19 12.07
N VAL A 98 23.18 -42.29 11.60
CA VAL A 98 21.89 -42.77 12.10
C VAL A 98 22.06 -43.34 13.51
N SER A 99 21.54 -42.63 14.50
CA SER A 99 21.42 -43.09 15.88
C SER A 99 19.96 -43.20 16.29
N LEU A 100 19.66 -44.04 17.30
CA LEU A 100 18.30 -44.16 17.85
C LEU A 100 17.75 -42.81 18.34
N ASP A 101 18.60 -41.97 18.95
CA ASP A 101 18.23 -40.64 19.41
C ASP A 101 17.88 -39.69 18.24
N ASN A 102 18.64 -39.77 17.15
CA ASN A 102 18.37 -38.99 15.93
C ASN A 102 17.04 -39.41 15.29
N ILE A 103 16.71 -40.72 15.28
CA ILE A 103 15.45 -41.23 14.74
C ILE A 103 14.25 -40.68 15.52
N VAL A 104 14.29 -40.72 16.86
CA VAL A 104 13.21 -40.20 17.71
C VAL A 104 13.05 -38.69 17.56
N MET A 105 14.16 -37.95 17.45
CA MET A 105 14.13 -36.51 17.21
C MET A 105 13.53 -36.16 15.84
N ILE A 106 13.91 -36.91 14.80
CA ILE A 106 13.37 -36.76 13.43
C ILE A 106 11.86 -36.98 13.41
N ASP A 107 11.36 -38.04 14.07
CA ASP A 107 9.92 -38.34 14.14
C ASP A 107 9.13 -37.21 14.82
N LYS A 108 9.65 -36.68 15.93
CA LYS A 108 9.06 -35.51 16.61
C LYS A 108 9.03 -34.28 15.73
N ILE A 109 10.13 -33.98 15.03
CA ILE A 109 10.20 -32.84 14.11
C ILE A 109 9.18 -33.02 12.98
N GLN A 110 9.08 -34.22 12.39
CA GLN A 110 8.12 -34.50 11.32
C GLN A 110 6.66 -34.33 11.78
N LYS A 111 6.34 -34.73 13.01
CA LYS A 111 5.02 -34.49 13.59
C LYS A 111 4.72 -33.00 13.73
N VAL A 112 5.63 -32.22 14.32
CA VAL A 112 5.48 -30.76 14.46
C VAL A 112 5.34 -30.10 13.09
N MET A 113 6.10 -30.53 12.08
CA MET A 113 5.97 -30.02 10.71
C MET A 113 4.62 -30.38 10.08
N SER A 114 4.05 -31.55 10.38
CA SER A 114 2.71 -31.93 9.92
C SER A 114 1.65 -31.02 10.52
N ASP A 115 1.74 -30.76 11.83
CA ASP A 115 0.82 -29.87 12.55
C ASP A 115 0.92 -28.43 12.00
N LEU A 116 2.15 -27.90 11.84
CA LEU A 116 2.39 -26.58 11.25
C LEU A 116 1.82 -26.44 9.84
N ARG A 117 1.90 -27.48 8.99
CA ARG A 117 1.30 -27.46 7.65
C ARG A 117 -0.23 -27.42 7.71
N SER A 118 -0.83 -28.11 8.68
CA SER A 118 -2.27 -28.04 8.92
C SER A 118 -2.68 -26.65 9.39
N ASP A 119 -1.95 -26.06 10.33
CA ASP A 119 -2.20 -24.71 10.84
C ASP A 119 -2.06 -23.66 9.74
N ILE A 120 -1.00 -23.74 8.93
CA ILE A 120 -0.81 -22.88 7.74
C ILE A 120 -2.01 -22.98 6.81
N SER A 121 -2.51 -24.19 6.55
CA SER A 121 -3.70 -24.37 5.70
C SER A 121 -4.95 -23.75 6.32
N SER A 122 -5.14 -23.89 7.65
CA SER A 122 -6.24 -23.26 8.38
C SER A 122 -6.17 -21.74 8.28
N PHE A 123 -5.02 -21.14 8.60
CA PHE A 123 -4.84 -19.69 8.54
C PHE A 123 -5.03 -19.14 7.12
N GLN A 124 -4.58 -19.86 6.09
CA GLN A 124 -4.81 -19.47 4.69
C GLN A 124 -6.30 -19.48 4.31
N ASN A 125 -7.07 -20.43 4.85
CA ASN A 125 -8.52 -20.50 4.65
C ASN A 125 -9.24 -19.38 5.40
N ASP A 126 -8.86 -19.13 6.65
CA ASP A 126 -9.45 -18.09 7.50
C ASP A 126 -9.24 -16.70 6.89
N LEU A 127 -8.02 -16.43 6.40
CA LEU A 127 -7.67 -15.19 5.71
C LEU A 127 -8.20 -15.11 4.28
N LYS A 128 -8.82 -16.19 3.75
CA LYS A 128 -9.33 -16.29 2.37
C LYS A 128 -8.31 -15.89 1.30
N ILE A 129 -7.02 -16.05 1.61
CA ILE A 129 -5.88 -15.75 0.74
C ILE A 129 -5.94 -16.58 -0.56
N THR A 130 -6.63 -17.72 -0.52
CA THR A 130 -6.72 -18.69 -1.63
C THR A 130 -7.49 -18.21 -2.86
N ARG A 131 -8.33 -17.16 -2.80
CA ARG A 131 -9.03 -16.63 -4.00
C ARG A 131 -9.40 -15.14 -4.00
N LYS A 132 -9.60 -14.47 -2.86
CA LYS A 132 -10.28 -13.15 -2.86
C LYS A 132 -9.35 -11.92 -2.83
N PHE A 133 -8.05 -12.11 -2.56
CA PHE A 133 -7.13 -11.01 -2.26
C PHE A 133 -5.96 -10.86 -3.24
N ARG A 134 -5.91 -11.64 -4.33
CA ARG A 134 -4.90 -11.38 -5.36
C ARG A 134 -5.21 -10.04 -6.01
N LYS A 135 -4.22 -9.14 -6.08
CA LYS A 135 -4.32 -7.87 -6.81
C LYS A 135 -4.76 -8.04 -8.27
N SER A 136 -4.66 -9.25 -8.83
CA SER A 136 -5.19 -9.62 -10.15
C SER A 136 -6.72 -9.70 -10.23
N ASP A 137 -7.41 -10.09 -9.15
CA ASP A 137 -8.89 -10.23 -9.15
C ASP A 137 -9.59 -8.93 -8.72
N GLN A 138 -8.81 -7.93 -8.31
CA GLN A 138 -9.20 -6.52 -8.24
C GLN A 138 -9.16 -5.84 -9.61
N GLU A 139 -9.17 -6.60 -10.72
CA GLU A 139 -9.71 -6.12 -11.98
C GLU A 139 -11.20 -5.77 -11.76
N THR A 140 -11.39 -4.51 -11.36
CA THR A 140 -12.60 -3.70 -11.55
C THR A 140 -13.88 -4.27 -10.97
N SER A 141 -14.22 -3.80 -9.77
CA SER A 141 -15.63 -3.54 -9.51
C SER A 141 -16.17 -2.74 -10.70
N VAL A 142 -17.27 -3.18 -11.31
CA VAL A 142 -17.89 -2.51 -12.46
C VAL A 142 -18.08 -1.01 -12.16
N ILE A 143 -18.29 -0.67 -10.89
CA ILE A 143 -18.42 0.71 -10.41
C ILE A 143 -17.10 1.47 -10.56
N SER A 144 -15.96 0.92 -10.13
CA SER A 144 -14.66 1.61 -10.27
C SER A 144 -14.23 1.72 -11.74
N PHE A 145 -14.58 0.74 -12.58
CA PHE A 145 -14.39 0.85 -14.02
C PHE A 145 -15.22 1.98 -14.62
N ILE A 146 -16.51 2.06 -14.27
CA ILE A 146 -17.42 3.12 -14.70
C ILE A 146 -16.93 4.49 -14.22
N GLU A 147 -16.44 4.60 -12.99
CA GLU A 147 -15.88 5.84 -12.47
C GLU A 147 -14.61 6.25 -13.22
N SER A 148 -13.73 5.29 -13.52
CA SER A 148 -12.53 5.55 -14.33
C SER A 148 -12.89 6.00 -15.76
N LEU A 149 -13.94 5.40 -16.35
CA LEU A 149 -14.45 5.80 -17.67
C LEU A 149 -15.07 7.19 -17.63
N LYS A 150 -15.85 7.53 -16.60
CA LYS A 150 -16.39 8.88 -16.39
C LYS A 150 -15.27 9.90 -16.24
N ALA A 151 -14.22 9.59 -15.47
CA ALA A 151 -13.07 10.47 -15.30
C ALA A 151 -12.30 10.68 -16.62
N LYS A 152 -12.08 9.60 -17.40
CA LYS A 152 -11.45 9.69 -18.72
C LYS A 152 -12.31 10.47 -19.72
N ALA A 153 -13.62 10.23 -19.73
CA ALA A 153 -14.57 10.94 -20.58
C ALA A 153 -14.63 12.43 -20.22
N LYS A 154 -14.63 12.77 -18.93
CA LYS A 154 -14.58 14.16 -18.45
C LYS A 154 -13.29 14.86 -18.90
N LYS A 155 -12.12 14.25 -18.69
CA LYS A 155 -10.84 14.79 -19.16
C LYS A 155 -10.80 14.94 -20.69
N PHE A 156 -11.35 13.97 -21.41
CA PHE A 156 -11.45 14.03 -22.87
C PHE A 156 -12.35 15.18 -23.32
N GLN A 157 -13.52 15.34 -22.69
CA GLN A 157 -14.44 16.43 -22.95
C GLN A 157 -13.82 17.79 -22.64
N GLU A 158 -13.14 17.94 -21.50
CA GLU A 158 -12.43 19.17 -21.12
C GLU A 158 -11.33 19.50 -22.12
N SER A 159 -10.49 18.53 -22.51
CA SER A 159 -9.40 18.80 -23.49
C SER A 159 -9.87 19.13 -24.91
N ARG A 160 -11.12 18.83 -25.27
CA ARG A 160 -11.67 19.04 -26.62
C ARG A 160 -12.63 20.20 -26.72
N ASN A 161 -13.24 20.60 -25.60
CA ASN A 161 -14.13 21.73 -25.57
C ASN A 161 -13.35 23.04 -25.63
N MET A 162 -13.89 23.97 -26.39
CA MET A 162 -13.47 25.35 -26.37
C MET A 162 -14.53 26.19 -25.66
N TRP A 163 -14.12 27.01 -24.70
CA TRP A 163 -14.97 27.86 -23.89
C TRP A 163 -14.93 29.28 -24.43
N ILE A 164 -16.11 29.87 -24.61
CA ILE A 164 -16.25 31.20 -25.19
C ILE A 164 -16.96 32.07 -24.18
N PHE A 165 -16.22 33.01 -23.62
CA PHE A 165 -16.69 33.99 -22.64
C PHE A 165 -17.02 35.31 -23.32
N CYS A 166 -17.97 36.05 -22.76
CA CYS A 166 -18.26 37.41 -23.16
C CYS A 166 -17.21 38.37 -22.59
N SER A 167 -16.62 39.19 -23.44
CA SER A 167 -15.64 40.21 -23.03
C SER A 167 -16.23 41.30 -22.11
N GLU A 168 -17.53 41.59 -22.19
CA GLU A 168 -18.15 42.63 -21.35
C GLU A 168 -18.66 42.13 -19.99
N CYS A 169 -19.32 40.97 -19.98
CA CYS A 169 -19.94 40.46 -18.75
C CYS A 169 -19.20 39.27 -18.13
N HIS A 170 -18.09 38.84 -18.74
CA HIS A 170 -17.21 37.75 -18.30
C HIS A 170 -17.92 36.40 -18.05
N MET A 171 -19.07 36.19 -18.68
CA MET A 171 -19.82 34.95 -18.58
C MET A 171 -19.58 34.04 -19.76
N LEU A 172 -19.65 32.74 -19.50
CA LEU A 172 -19.63 31.71 -20.52
C LEU A 172 -20.87 31.85 -21.43
N ILE A 173 -20.64 32.13 -22.72
CA ILE A 173 -21.68 32.20 -23.75
C ILE A 173 -21.94 30.80 -24.31
N SER A 174 -20.89 30.06 -24.66
CA SER A 174 -21.00 28.75 -25.29
C SER A 174 -19.77 27.88 -25.07
N THR A 175 -19.98 26.56 -25.07
CA THR A 175 -18.93 25.55 -25.20
C THR A 175 -19.03 24.90 -26.57
N VAL A 176 -17.94 24.90 -27.33
CA VAL A 176 -17.94 24.43 -28.71
C VAL A 176 -16.88 23.35 -28.88
N TRP A 177 -17.23 22.30 -29.61
CA TRP A 177 -16.26 21.30 -30.05
C TRP A 177 -16.09 21.41 -31.56
N ALA A 178 -14.89 21.77 -32.01
CA ALA A 178 -14.54 21.75 -33.43
C ALA A 178 -13.81 20.46 -33.80
N LEU A 179 -14.23 19.83 -34.89
CA LEU A 179 -13.56 18.67 -35.48
C LEU A 179 -12.20 19.04 -36.10
N TYR A 180 -12.08 20.26 -36.62
CA TYR A 180 -10.88 20.78 -37.30
C TYR A 180 -10.46 22.15 -36.71
N PRO A 181 -9.91 22.16 -35.48
CA PRO A 181 -9.59 23.42 -34.78
C PRO A 181 -8.43 24.21 -35.43
N SER A 182 -7.55 23.52 -36.18
CA SER A 182 -6.37 24.11 -36.81
C SER A 182 -6.65 24.95 -38.06
N GLU A 183 -7.89 24.94 -38.57
CA GLU A 183 -8.23 25.63 -39.80
C GLU A 183 -8.58 27.10 -39.55
N SER A 184 -7.71 28.01 -39.98
CA SER A 184 -7.81 29.46 -39.72
C SER A 184 -9.01 30.16 -40.38
N LYS A 185 -9.72 29.47 -41.28
CA LYS A 185 -10.89 30.01 -41.99
C LYS A 185 -12.18 29.89 -41.17
N ASN A 186 -12.19 29.04 -40.14
CA ASN A 186 -13.38 28.81 -39.33
C ASN A 186 -13.54 29.95 -38.32
N LYS A 187 -14.53 30.80 -38.58
CA LYS A 187 -14.94 31.90 -37.69
C LYS A 187 -16.23 31.51 -37.00
N LEU A 188 -16.24 31.60 -35.68
CA LEU A 188 -17.42 31.39 -34.87
C LEU A 188 -17.90 32.74 -34.35
N ARG A 189 -19.21 32.99 -34.45
CA ARG A 189 -19.83 34.24 -34.01
C ARG A 189 -20.90 33.94 -32.98
N PHE A 190 -20.79 34.54 -31.81
CA PHE A 190 -21.72 34.36 -30.70
C PHE A 190 -22.32 35.70 -30.30
N VAL A 191 -23.55 35.67 -29.80
CA VAL A 191 -24.25 36.85 -29.29
C VAL A 191 -24.59 36.60 -27.83
N CYS A 192 -24.14 37.48 -26.95
CA CYS A 192 -24.39 37.38 -25.52
C CYS A 192 -25.82 37.84 -25.21
N ASN A 193 -26.71 36.89 -24.93
CA ASN A 193 -28.11 37.18 -24.60
C ASN A 193 -28.37 37.30 -23.09
N ARG A 194 -27.33 37.61 -22.29
CA ARG A 194 -27.47 37.68 -20.84
C ARG A 194 -28.23 38.95 -20.42
N PRO A 195 -29.24 38.83 -19.53
CA PRO A 195 -29.85 39.99 -18.88
C PRO A 195 -28.89 40.61 -17.85
N THR A 196 -28.70 41.93 -17.95
CA THR A 196 -27.99 42.80 -17.02
C THR A 196 -28.98 43.79 -16.37
N GLU A 197 -28.54 44.52 -15.34
CA GLU A 197 -29.39 45.49 -14.63
C GLU A 197 -29.93 46.61 -15.54
N THR A 198 -29.30 46.85 -16.68
CA THR A 198 -29.64 47.91 -17.66
C THR A 198 -30.28 47.37 -18.95
N GLY A 199 -30.42 46.06 -19.13
CA GLY A 199 -30.96 45.48 -20.37
C GLY A 199 -30.43 44.09 -20.69
N VAL A 200 -30.22 43.78 -21.97
CA VAL A 200 -29.52 42.56 -22.43
C VAL A 200 -28.14 42.98 -22.92
N CYS A 201 -27.08 42.25 -22.55
CA CYS A 201 -25.70 42.58 -22.94
C CYS A 201 -25.56 42.78 -24.46
N GLY A 202 -26.06 41.85 -25.26
CA GLY A 202 -26.11 41.97 -26.73
C GLY A 202 -24.74 41.95 -27.43
N HIS A 203 -23.64 41.82 -26.67
CA HIS A 203 -22.29 41.83 -27.22
C HIS A 203 -22.06 40.67 -28.19
N VAL A 204 -21.41 40.97 -29.31
CA VAL A 204 -21.14 39.99 -30.38
C VAL A 204 -19.68 39.60 -30.33
N GLU A 205 -19.41 38.38 -29.87
CA GLU A 205 -18.06 37.82 -29.80
C GLU A 205 -17.76 37.07 -31.09
N THR A 206 -16.67 37.42 -31.78
CA THR A 206 -16.22 36.71 -32.98
C THR A 206 -14.82 36.18 -32.75
N VAL A 207 -14.68 34.86 -32.75
CA VAL A 207 -13.43 34.14 -32.46
C VAL A 207 -13.11 33.15 -33.56
N THR A 208 -11.84 33.02 -33.90
CA THR A 208 -11.40 31.94 -34.80
C THR A 208 -11.13 30.66 -34.01
N THR A 209 -11.38 29.51 -34.61
CA THR A 209 -11.04 28.22 -33.96
C THR A 209 -9.55 28.06 -33.71
N LYS A 210 -8.72 28.71 -34.54
CA LYS A 210 -7.27 28.72 -34.38
C LYS A 210 -6.82 29.48 -33.12
N GLU A 211 -7.36 30.69 -32.90
CA GLU A 211 -7.06 31.49 -31.70
C GLU A 211 -7.48 30.76 -30.42
N LEU A 212 -8.66 30.11 -30.43
CA LEU A 212 -9.12 29.32 -29.29
C LEU A 212 -8.20 28.13 -29.01
N PHE A 213 -7.69 27.45 -30.05
CA PHE A 213 -6.77 26.34 -29.88
C PHE A 213 -5.41 26.78 -29.32
N GLU A 214 -4.87 27.91 -29.81
CA GLU A 214 -3.60 28.47 -29.35
C GLU A 214 -3.68 28.97 -27.89
N ASN A 215 -4.85 29.46 -27.47
CA ASN A 215 -5.09 29.97 -26.11
C ASN A 215 -5.61 28.90 -25.13
N GLY A 216 -5.30 27.62 -25.36
CA GLY A 216 -5.65 26.54 -24.43
C GLY A 216 -7.15 26.24 -24.34
N GLY A 217 -7.89 26.55 -25.40
CA GLY A 217 -9.33 26.30 -25.51
C GLY A 217 -10.21 27.45 -25.05
N SER A 218 -9.69 28.61 -24.63
CA SER A 218 -10.51 29.75 -24.19
C SER A 218 -10.14 31.06 -24.88
N ASN A 219 -11.13 31.93 -25.12
CA ASN A 219 -10.84 33.31 -25.54
C ASN A 219 -10.41 34.21 -24.37
N HIS A 220 -10.69 33.78 -23.14
CA HIS A 220 -10.30 34.44 -21.89
C HIS A 220 -9.74 33.38 -20.91
N PRO A 221 -8.45 33.00 -21.03
CA PRO A 221 -7.84 31.98 -20.16
C PRO A 221 -7.78 32.40 -18.68
N GLU A 222 -7.84 33.69 -18.38
CA GLU A 222 -7.90 34.26 -17.03
C GLU A 222 -9.23 33.95 -16.30
N LEU A 223 -10.31 33.70 -17.03
CA LEU A 223 -11.63 33.37 -16.48
C LEU A 223 -11.84 31.86 -16.27
N MET A 224 -10.88 31.04 -16.72
CA MET A 224 -10.89 29.59 -16.50
C MET A 224 -10.51 29.29 -15.05
N ALA A 225 -11.37 28.53 -14.34
CA ALA A 225 -11.08 28.07 -12.98
C ALA A 225 -9.79 27.25 -12.94
N GLU A 226 -9.02 27.30 -11.84
CA GLU A 226 -7.73 26.59 -11.70
C GLU A 226 -7.83 25.06 -11.90
N GLY A 227 -9.02 24.48 -11.78
CA GLY A 227 -9.27 23.07 -12.10
C GLY A 227 -9.53 22.75 -13.58
N LEU A 228 -9.59 23.76 -14.44
CA LEU A 228 -9.82 23.68 -15.89
C LEU A 228 -8.63 24.19 -16.73
N LYS A 229 -7.56 24.66 -16.07
CA LYS A 229 -6.28 25.03 -16.70
C LYS A 229 -5.34 23.81 -16.79
#